data_AF-A0A927CNI4-F1
#
_entry.id   AF-A0A927CNI4-F1
#
_cell.length_a   1.000
_cell.length_b   1.000
_cell.length_c   1.000
_cell.angle_alpha   90.00
_cell.angle_beta   90.00
_cell.angle_gamma   90.00
#
_symmetry.space_group_name_H-M   'P 1'
#
loop_
_entity.id
_entity.type
_entity.pdbx_description
1 polymer ?
#
loop_
_entity_poly.entity_id
_entity_poly.type
_entity_poly.pdbx_seq_one_letter_code
_entity_poly.pdbx_strand_id
1 'polypeptide(L)'
;MKKMALWLAALALLFSFATGVQAEAKPVTVWIGDERLELEEGLQPLIEQGTTLVPAEPLLEELAFAYSWDEQTQAATGTKEGLTVTLRMDDPVAHVNEEERQLVVVPRLVKGTAYVPLRFVGEAAGYEVSWNGENRAVTLEEDEPSVGFLWKAENSGNTVYLLGSIHVASEAMYPLRPEIMEAYEASDILVVEADIRQANVEANRQLVVDLSAYKDGTTLKDHIAEDTYKKLVQLLKENGMEETAMDAFKPWSVSSTIDYLTTLKSGYDAGIGIDAYFLEQATESGQAVVELESIEAQLRMFDEFSPELQEQMLTASIEGYYAEESSLEQLTETWATGDEAQLLALTNEAAMGEELYKAMLEDRNKPMVEKIAGFLNGEEKNVRFVVVGAAHMLGEHGIVPQLEQAGFTVTRQ
;
A
#
# COMPACT_ATOMS: atom_id res chain seq x y z
N MET A 1 51.48 -64.33 -34.72
CA MET A 1 50.60 -65.16 -35.57
C MET A 1 49.82 -66.11 -34.68
N LYS A 2 48.48 -66.10 -34.81
CA LYS A 2 47.57 -67.26 -34.60
C LYS A 2 47.37 -67.67 -33.13
N LYS A 3 46.18 -67.79 -32.54
CA LYS A 3 44.76 -67.82 -32.96
C LYS A 3 43.93 -67.55 -31.68
N MET A 4 43.00 -66.60 -31.67
CA MET A 4 41.55 -66.81 -31.89
C MET A 4 40.88 -67.90 -31.03
N ALA A 5 40.08 -67.40 -30.06
CA ALA A 5 38.72 -67.80 -29.68
C ALA A 5 38.46 -69.14 -28.97
N LEU A 6 37.84 -69.03 -27.77
CA LEU A 6 36.69 -69.83 -27.27
C LEU A 6 36.37 -69.33 -25.83
N TRP A 7 35.47 -68.36 -25.65
CA TRP A 7 34.01 -68.49 -25.49
C TRP A 7 33.57 -69.26 -24.23
N LEU A 8 33.26 -68.52 -23.15
CA LEU A 8 32.16 -68.75 -22.17
C LEU A 8 32.32 -67.81 -20.95
N ALA A 9 32.02 -66.52 -21.11
CA ALA A 9 31.73 -65.61 -20.00
C ALA A 9 30.98 -64.33 -20.47
N ALA A 10 30.19 -64.47 -21.54
CA ALA A 10 29.37 -63.39 -22.08
C ALA A 10 27.92 -63.89 -22.21
N LEU A 11 27.26 -64.08 -21.08
CA LEU A 11 25.79 -64.11 -20.95
C LEU A 11 25.44 -64.18 -19.46
N ALA A 12 24.46 -63.38 -19.03
CA ALA A 12 23.95 -63.21 -17.66
C ALA A 12 24.74 -62.25 -16.75
N LEU A 13 24.59 -60.94 -17.02
CA LEU A 13 24.16 -59.93 -16.04
C LEU A 13 24.05 -58.56 -16.74
N LEU A 14 23.20 -58.53 -17.76
CA LEU A 14 22.54 -57.32 -18.27
C LEU A 14 21.07 -57.46 -17.86
N PHE A 15 20.48 -56.33 -17.44
CA PHE A 15 19.10 -56.14 -16.93
C PHE A 15 18.91 -56.33 -15.42
N SER A 16 19.51 -55.43 -14.64
CA SER A 16 18.80 -54.83 -13.52
C SER A 16 18.43 -53.40 -13.93
N PHE A 17 17.34 -53.23 -14.67
CA PHE A 17 16.64 -51.95 -14.62
C PHE A 17 16.10 -51.85 -13.20
N ALA A 18 16.78 -51.09 -12.35
CA ALA A 18 16.10 -50.51 -11.21
C ALA A 18 15.03 -49.59 -11.81
N THR A 19 13.79 -50.05 -11.82
CA THR A 19 12.66 -49.13 -11.88
C THR A 19 12.81 -48.25 -10.65
N GLY A 20 13.31 -47.02 -10.85
CA GLY A 20 13.09 -45.98 -9.87
C GLY A 20 11.59 -45.83 -9.75
N VAL A 21 11.01 -46.42 -8.70
CA VAL A 21 9.69 -46.00 -8.25
C VAL A 21 9.90 -44.55 -7.81
N GLN A 22 9.61 -43.61 -8.70
CA GLN A 22 9.44 -42.22 -8.28
C GLN A 22 8.33 -42.27 -7.22
N ALA A 23 8.68 -41.92 -5.99
CA ALA A 23 7.70 -41.72 -4.95
C ALA A 23 6.68 -40.72 -5.49
N GLU A 24 5.41 -41.11 -5.46
CA GLU A 24 4.31 -40.25 -5.85
C GLU A 24 4.40 -38.97 -5.00
N ALA A 25 4.45 -37.80 -5.65
CA ALA A 25 4.58 -36.54 -4.94
C ALA A 25 3.40 -36.39 -3.98
N LYS A 26 3.65 -35.90 -2.76
CA LYS A 26 2.57 -35.64 -1.79
C LYS A 26 1.49 -34.75 -2.46
N PRO A 27 0.20 -35.05 -2.25
CA PRO A 27 -0.87 -34.23 -2.79
C PRO A 27 -0.78 -32.80 -2.27
N VAL A 28 -1.20 -31.84 -3.08
CA VAL A 28 -1.27 -30.44 -2.68
C VAL A 28 -2.45 -30.25 -1.74
N THR A 29 -2.25 -29.50 -0.67
CA THR A 29 -3.32 -29.08 0.25
C THR A 29 -3.62 -27.60 0.06
N VAL A 30 -4.86 -27.21 0.33
CA VAL A 30 -5.33 -25.82 0.27
C VAL A 30 -5.95 -25.50 1.61
N TRP A 31 -5.58 -24.34 2.17
CA TRP A 31 -6.02 -23.84 3.46
C TRP A 31 -6.59 -22.44 3.28
N ILE A 32 -7.73 -22.15 3.90
CA ILE A 32 -8.35 -20.82 3.98
C ILE A 32 -8.33 -20.47 5.48
N GLY A 33 -7.45 -19.55 5.86
CA GLY A 33 -7.01 -19.40 7.25
C GLY A 33 -6.53 -20.73 7.84
N ASP A 34 -7.09 -21.09 8.99
CA ASP A 34 -6.82 -22.36 9.67
C ASP A 34 -7.64 -23.56 9.13
N GLU A 35 -8.61 -23.32 8.24
CA GLU A 35 -9.50 -24.35 7.72
C GLU A 35 -8.95 -24.97 6.43
N ARG A 36 -9.00 -26.30 6.35
CA ARG A 36 -8.54 -27.02 5.16
C ARG A 36 -9.69 -27.15 4.17
N LEU A 37 -9.45 -26.79 2.91
CA LEU A 37 -10.39 -27.06 1.83
C LEU A 37 -10.55 -28.58 1.66
N GLU A 38 -11.74 -29.08 2.03
CA GLU A 38 -12.10 -30.47 1.87
C GLU A 38 -12.59 -30.72 0.45
N LEU A 39 -12.03 -31.74 -0.21
CA LEU A 39 -12.35 -32.10 -1.58
C LEU A 39 -12.93 -33.52 -1.63
N GLU A 40 -13.92 -33.72 -2.50
CA GLU A 40 -14.50 -35.05 -2.73
C GLU A 40 -13.45 -36.06 -3.21
N GLU A 41 -13.70 -37.34 -2.93
CA GLU A 41 -12.79 -38.42 -3.29
C GLU A 41 -12.52 -38.45 -4.81
N GLY A 42 -11.25 -38.30 -5.19
CA GLY A 42 -10.80 -38.29 -6.59
C GLY A 42 -10.61 -36.89 -7.18
N LEU A 43 -10.97 -35.83 -6.44
CA LEU A 43 -10.59 -34.45 -6.75
C LEU A 43 -9.32 -34.08 -5.98
N GLN A 44 -8.34 -33.50 -6.66
CA GLN A 44 -7.09 -33.05 -6.05
C GLN A 44 -6.57 -31.81 -6.78
N PRO A 45 -5.99 -30.83 -6.08
CA PRO A 45 -5.35 -29.71 -6.73
C PRO A 45 -4.21 -30.19 -7.64
N LEU A 46 -4.07 -29.51 -8.78
CA LEU A 46 -3.08 -29.82 -9.80
C LEU A 46 -2.08 -28.67 -9.89
N ILE A 47 -0.82 -28.96 -10.19
CA ILE A 47 0.15 -27.91 -10.51
C ILE A 47 0.43 -27.97 -12.01
N GLU A 48 0.08 -26.90 -12.72
CA GLU A 48 0.39 -26.71 -14.14
C GLU A 48 1.26 -25.46 -14.25
N GLN A 49 2.47 -25.60 -14.82
CA GLN A 49 3.41 -24.48 -15.05
C GLN A 49 3.68 -23.60 -13.81
N GLY A 50 3.70 -24.19 -12.60
CA GLY A 50 3.91 -23.47 -11.35
C GLY A 50 2.64 -22.82 -10.76
N THR A 51 1.49 -22.94 -11.41
CA THR A 51 0.20 -22.48 -10.91
C THR A 51 -0.60 -23.65 -10.33
N THR A 52 -1.16 -23.47 -9.13
CA THR A 52 -2.08 -24.43 -8.54
C THR A 52 -3.49 -24.23 -9.11
N LEU A 53 -4.00 -25.25 -9.77
CA LEU A 53 -5.39 -25.35 -10.23
C LEU A 53 -6.21 -26.16 -9.22
N VAL A 54 -7.40 -25.69 -8.88
CA VAL A 54 -8.29 -26.30 -7.87
C VAL A 54 -9.70 -26.45 -8.46
N PRO A 55 -10.47 -27.49 -8.07
CA PRO A 55 -11.86 -27.59 -8.48
C PRO A 55 -12.64 -26.31 -8.14
N ALA A 56 -13.34 -25.74 -9.13
CA ALA A 56 -13.93 -24.40 -9.03
C ALA A 56 -15.04 -24.32 -7.98
N GLU A 57 -15.98 -25.27 -8.01
CA GLU A 57 -17.13 -25.30 -7.11
C GLU A 57 -16.74 -25.29 -5.62
N PRO A 58 -15.95 -26.25 -5.09
CA PRO A 58 -15.62 -26.24 -3.66
C PRO A 58 -14.77 -25.03 -3.27
N LEU A 59 -13.85 -24.57 -4.13
CA LEU A 59 -13.08 -23.35 -3.84
C LEU A 59 -13.99 -22.12 -3.72
N LEU A 60 -14.92 -21.95 -4.67
CA LEU A 60 -15.81 -20.79 -4.70
C LEU A 60 -16.82 -20.85 -3.54
N GLU A 61 -17.36 -22.02 -3.22
CA GLU A 61 -18.25 -22.19 -2.07
C GLU A 61 -17.54 -21.91 -0.74
N GLU A 62 -16.30 -22.40 -0.57
CA GLU A 62 -15.50 -22.16 0.63
C GLU A 62 -15.20 -20.66 0.82
N LEU A 63 -14.94 -19.96 -0.28
CA LEU A 63 -14.75 -18.49 -0.29
C LEU A 63 -16.09 -17.72 -0.21
N ALA A 64 -17.20 -18.41 0.07
CA ALA A 64 -18.56 -17.88 0.19
C ALA A 64 -19.15 -17.23 -1.09
N PHE A 65 -18.70 -17.66 -2.28
CA PHE A 65 -19.34 -17.32 -3.55
C PHE A 65 -20.51 -18.26 -3.85
N ALA A 66 -21.57 -17.71 -4.44
CA ALA A 66 -22.55 -18.50 -5.16
C ALA A 66 -21.94 -18.96 -6.50
N TYR A 67 -21.81 -20.28 -6.66
CA TYR A 67 -21.26 -20.92 -7.86
C TYR A 67 -22.33 -21.14 -8.94
N SER A 68 -21.95 -20.95 -10.21
CA SER A 68 -22.74 -21.32 -11.37
C SER A 68 -21.87 -21.82 -12.51
N TRP A 69 -22.43 -22.74 -13.30
CA TRP A 69 -21.78 -23.32 -14.48
C TRP A 69 -22.66 -23.13 -15.71
N ASP A 70 -22.09 -22.60 -16.79
CA ASP A 70 -22.72 -22.48 -18.09
C ASP A 70 -22.13 -23.51 -19.08
N GLU A 71 -22.95 -24.51 -19.42
CA GLU A 71 -22.60 -25.57 -20.38
C GLU A 71 -22.35 -25.07 -21.81
N GLN A 72 -23.02 -23.99 -22.25
CA GLN A 72 -22.89 -23.49 -23.62
C GLN A 72 -21.57 -22.75 -23.83
N THR A 73 -21.19 -21.96 -22.83
CA THR A 73 -19.97 -21.15 -22.87
C THR A 73 -18.79 -21.83 -22.19
N GLN A 74 -19.01 -22.95 -21.49
CA GLN A 74 -18.04 -23.64 -20.64
C GLN A 74 -17.40 -22.70 -19.63
N ALA A 75 -18.25 -21.92 -18.94
CA ALA A 75 -17.82 -20.92 -17.98
C ALA A 75 -18.20 -21.31 -16.56
N ALA A 76 -17.23 -21.22 -15.65
CA ALA A 76 -17.44 -21.23 -14.22
C ALA A 76 -17.53 -19.79 -13.72
N THR A 77 -18.61 -19.46 -13.00
CA THR A 77 -18.84 -18.12 -12.47
C THR A 77 -19.13 -18.19 -10.97
N GLY A 78 -18.36 -17.43 -10.19
CA GLY A 78 -18.63 -17.15 -8.78
C GLY A 78 -19.21 -15.76 -8.59
N THR A 79 -20.20 -15.60 -7.71
CA THR A 79 -20.74 -14.29 -7.30
C THR A 79 -20.80 -14.12 -5.77
N LYS A 80 -20.27 -13.02 -5.23
CA LYS A 80 -20.28 -12.69 -3.79
C LYS A 80 -20.34 -11.17 -3.63
N GLU A 81 -21.33 -10.65 -2.89
CA GLU A 81 -21.36 -9.23 -2.44
C GLU A 81 -20.99 -8.16 -3.51
N GLY A 82 -21.50 -8.29 -4.74
CA GLY A 82 -21.22 -7.36 -5.84
C GLY A 82 -19.99 -7.71 -6.68
N LEU A 83 -19.16 -8.65 -6.23
CA LEU A 83 -18.06 -9.25 -6.99
C LEU A 83 -18.56 -10.43 -7.84
N THR A 84 -18.20 -10.44 -9.12
CA THR A 84 -18.44 -11.53 -10.07
C THR A 84 -17.13 -11.95 -10.72
N VAL A 85 -16.74 -13.21 -10.57
CA VAL A 85 -15.53 -13.76 -11.21
C VAL A 85 -15.96 -14.81 -12.22
N THR A 86 -15.67 -14.60 -13.50
CA THR A 86 -16.03 -15.52 -14.59
C THR A 86 -14.79 -16.04 -15.30
N LEU A 87 -14.67 -17.37 -15.33
CA LEU A 87 -13.56 -18.10 -15.93
C LEU A 87 -14.08 -19.07 -16.99
N ARG A 88 -13.73 -18.83 -18.25
CA ARG A 88 -14.04 -19.75 -19.35
C ARG A 88 -12.93 -20.79 -19.51
N MET A 89 -13.32 -22.06 -19.68
CA MET A 89 -12.36 -23.14 -19.88
C MET A 89 -11.50 -22.90 -21.12
N ASP A 90 -10.20 -23.19 -20.99
CA ASP A 90 -9.17 -23.01 -22.02
C ASP A 90 -8.98 -21.56 -22.52
N ASP A 91 -9.58 -20.58 -21.85
CA ASP A 91 -9.43 -19.16 -22.16
C ASP A 91 -8.37 -18.51 -21.26
N PRO A 92 -7.37 -17.79 -21.82
CA PRO A 92 -6.44 -16.98 -21.03
C PRO A 92 -7.06 -15.71 -20.46
N VAL A 93 -8.28 -15.33 -20.84
CA VAL A 93 -8.96 -14.14 -20.31
C VAL A 93 -10.02 -14.54 -19.28
N ALA A 94 -9.86 -14.04 -18.06
CA ALA A 94 -10.88 -14.04 -17.02
C ALA A 94 -11.54 -12.67 -16.93
N HIS A 95 -12.76 -12.63 -16.38
CA HIS A 95 -13.47 -11.39 -16.10
C HIS A 95 -13.71 -11.27 -14.60
N VAL A 96 -13.33 -10.13 -14.03
CA VAL A 96 -13.66 -9.74 -12.65
C VAL A 96 -14.54 -8.51 -12.76
N ASN A 97 -15.82 -8.66 -12.42
CA ASN A 97 -16.88 -7.70 -12.74
C ASN A 97 -16.90 -7.40 -14.26
N GLU A 98 -16.76 -6.13 -14.63
CA GLU A 98 -16.70 -5.68 -16.02
C GLU A 98 -15.26 -5.66 -16.58
N GLU A 99 -14.25 -5.98 -15.77
CA GLU A 99 -12.84 -5.86 -16.16
C GLU A 99 -12.23 -7.18 -16.64
N GLU A 100 -11.49 -7.12 -17.74
CA GLU A 100 -10.72 -8.25 -18.26
C GLU A 100 -9.38 -8.39 -17.52
N ARG A 101 -8.98 -9.63 -17.23
CA ARG A 101 -7.70 -9.98 -16.61
C ARG A 101 -7.05 -11.17 -17.33
N GLN A 102 -5.74 -11.07 -17.57
CA GLN A 102 -4.97 -12.13 -18.21
C GLN A 102 -4.53 -13.18 -17.19
N LEU A 103 -4.72 -14.46 -17.53
CA LEU A 103 -4.30 -15.60 -16.73
C LEU A 103 -2.95 -16.13 -17.18
N VAL A 104 -2.09 -16.47 -16.21
CA VAL A 104 -0.82 -17.15 -16.46
C VAL A 104 -1.05 -18.60 -16.92
N VAL A 105 -2.06 -19.26 -16.34
CA VAL A 105 -2.49 -20.61 -16.70
C VAL A 105 -4.01 -20.61 -16.85
N VAL A 106 -4.50 -21.20 -17.93
CA VAL A 106 -5.93 -21.20 -18.26
C VAL A 106 -6.72 -22.17 -17.36
N PRO A 107 -8.02 -21.92 -17.12
CA PRO A 107 -8.90 -22.88 -16.46
C PRO A 107 -9.07 -24.13 -17.33
N ARG A 108 -9.27 -25.30 -16.72
CA ARG A 108 -9.32 -26.59 -17.42
C ARG A 108 -10.54 -27.41 -17.02
N LEU A 109 -11.09 -28.15 -17.98
CA LEU A 109 -12.05 -29.20 -17.69
C LEU A 109 -11.31 -30.55 -17.52
N VAL A 110 -11.23 -31.05 -16.28
CA VAL A 110 -10.56 -32.32 -15.97
C VAL A 110 -11.61 -33.34 -15.54
N LYS A 111 -11.82 -34.36 -16.38
CA LYS A 111 -12.82 -35.42 -16.15
C LYS A 111 -14.24 -34.91 -15.84
N GLY A 112 -14.61 -33.76 -16.41
CA GLY A 112 -15.92 -33.14 -16.23
C GLY A 112 -16.00 -32.14 -15.07
N THR A 113 -14.92 -31.95 -14.30
CA THR A 113 -14.84 -30.92 -13.26
C THR A 113 -14.05 -29.72 -13.78
N ALA A 114 -14.57 -28.51 -13.56
CA ALA A 114 -13.87 -27.27 -13.86
C ALA A 114 -12.77 -27.03 -12.82
N TYR A 115 -11.55 -26.77 -13.27
CA TYR A 115 -10.39 -26.43 -12.47
C TYR A 115 -9.95 -25.01 -12.80
N VAL A 116 -9.79 -24.17 -11.78
CA VAL A 116 -9.48 -22.75 -11.93
C VAL A 116 -8.16 -22.41 -11.22
N PRO A 117 -7.41 -21.39 -11.69
CA PRO A 117 -6.22 -20.91 -11.00
C PRO A 117 -6.58 -20.38 -9.61
N LEU A 118 -6.17 -21.09 -8.56
CA LEU A 118 -6.54 -20.74 -7.18
C LEU A 118 -6.07 -19.33 -6.83
N ARG A 119 -4.80 -19.01 -7.14
CA ARG A 119 -4.22 -17.71 -6.80
C ARG A 119 -5.06 -16.56 -7.35
N PHE A 120 -5.42 -16.65 -8.62
CA PHE A 120 -6.25 -15.64 -9.27
C PHE A 120 -7.61 -15.48 -8.58
N VAL A 121 -8.28 -16.59 -8.27
CA VAL A 121 -9.59 -16.56 -7.61
C VAL A 121 -9.49 -16.02 -6.18
N GLY A 122 -8.47 -16.45 -5.42
CA GLY A 122 -8.22 -16.00 -4.05
C GLY A 122 -7.89 -14.51 -3.98
N GLU A 123 -6.94 -14.04 -4.80
CA GLU A 123 -6.57 -12.61 -4.85
C GLU A 123 -7.75 -11.75 -5.33
N ALA A 124 -8.52 -12.21 -6.32
CA ALA A 124 -9.74 -11.50 -6.74
C ALA A 124 -10.82 -11.46 -5.64
N ALA A 125 -10.79 -12.40 -4.70
CA ALA A 125 -11.69 -12.48 -3.56
C ALA A 125 -11.19 -11.73 -2.32
N GLY A 126 -10.03 -11.06 -2.38
CA GLY A 126 -9.43 -10.32 -1.25
C GLY A 126 -8.66 -11.21 -0.28
N TYR A 127 -7.97 -12.23 -0.79
CA TYR A 127 -7.09 -13.09 0.00
C TYR A 127 -5.63 -12.99 -0.46
N GLU A 128 -4.71 -12.90 0.49
CA GLU A 128 -3.30 -13.15 0.26
C GLU A 128 -3.06 -14.65 0.04
N VAL A 129 -2.38 -15.01 -1.06
CA VAL A 129 -2.13 -16.41 -1.42
C VAL A 129 -0.65 -16.76 -1.29
N SER A 130 -0.31 -17.66 -0.35
CA SER A 130 1.06 -18.12 -0.11
C SER A 130 1.26 -19.59 -0.49
N TRP A 131 2.50 -19.97 -0.84
CA TRP A 131 2.87 -21.36 -1.15
C TRP A 131 3.97 -21.86 -0.22
N ASN A 132 3.67 -22.92 0.53
CA ASN A 132 4.65 -23.65 1.31
C ASN A 132 5.15 -24.88 0.52
N GLY A 133 6.35 -24.78 -0.05
CA GLY A 133 6.96 -25.85 -0.85
C GLY A 133 7.32 -27.12 -0.07
N GLU A 134 7.62 -27.01 1.23
CA GLU A 134 7.96 -28.16 2.09
C GLU A 134 6.72 -29.02 2.37
N ASN A 135 5.60 -28.36 2.69
CA ASN A 135 4.33 -29.01 3.01
C ASN A 135 3.44 -29.24 1.78
N ARG A 136 3.81 -28.66 0.62
CA ARG A 136 2.96 -28.60 -0.58
C ARG A 136 1.56 -28.07 -0.24
N ALA A 137 1.54 -26.93 0.45
CA ALA A 137 0.32 -26.28 0.89
C ALA A 137 0.21 -24.91 0.22
N VAL A 138 -0.99 -24.60 -0.27
CA VAL A 138 -1.40 -23.23 -0.59
C VAL A 138 -2.23 -22.72 0.59
N THR A 139 -1.94 -21.54 1.09
CA THR A 139 -2.75 -20.88 2.13
C THR A 139 -3.32 -19.60 1.56
N LEU A 140 -4.62 -19.38 1.80
CA LEU A 140 -5.34 -18.14 1.54
C LEU A 140 -5.64 -17.52 2.91
N GLU A 141 -5.12 -16.34 3.18
CA GLU A 141 -5.47 -15.54 4.37
C GLU A 141 -6.32 -14.37 3.89
N GLU A 142 -7.40 -14.02 4.60
CA GLU A 142 -8.15 -12.81 4.26
C GLU A 142 -7.22 -11.60 4.39
N ASP A 143 -7.30 -10.67 3.44
CA ASP A 143 -6.69 -9.36 3.61
C ASP A 143 -7.45 -8.68 4.75
N GLU A 144 -6.90 -8.76 5.98
CA GLU A 144 -7.43 -8.06 7.14
C GLU A 144 -7.46 -6.56 6.81
N PRO A 145 -8.65 -5.93 6.77
CA PRO A 145 -8.74 -4.54 6.38
C PRO A 145 -7.89 -3.67 7.28
N SER A 146 -7.16 -2.73 6.67
CA SER A 146 -6.31 -1.84 7.47
C SER A 146 -7.15 -1.04 8.47
N VAL A 147 -6.74 -1.08 9.73
CA VAL A 147 -7.40 -0.44 10.87
C VAL A 147 -7.30 1.08 10.77
N GLY A 148 -6.14 1.58 10.35
CA GLY A 148 -5.88 3.01 10.23
C GLY A 148 -6.06 3.75 11.55
N PHE A 149 -6.21 5.08 11.47
CA PHE A 149 -6.30 5.98 12.62
C PHE A 149 -7.55 6.84 12.52
N LEU A 150 -8.70 6.35 13.01
CA LEU A 150 -9.98 7.05 12.93
C LEU A 150 -10.52 7.40 14.31
N TRP A 151 -10.84 8.68 14.51
CA TRP A 151 -11.59 9.16 15.66
C TRP A 151 -12.86 9.87 15.22
N LYS A 152 -13.81 9.96 16.14
CA LYS A 152 -15.03 10.74 16.02
C LYS A 152 -15.03 11.80 17.11
N ALA A 153 -15.10 13.07 16.70
CA ALA A 153 -15.27 14.21 17.59
C ALA A 153 -16.71 14.73 17.49
N GLU A 154 -17.33 14.98 18.64
CA GLU A 154 -18.73 15.43 18.71
C GLU A 154 -18.90 16.64 19.62
N ASN A 155 -19.76 17.56 19.19
CA ASN A 155 -20.26 18.64 20.03
C ASN A 155 -21.66 19.10 19.61
N SER A 156 -22.62 19.08 20.54
CA SER A 156 -23.95 19.66 20.33
C SER A 156 -24.65 19.20 19.04
N GLY A 157 -24.42 17.95 18.63
CA GLY A 157 -24.98 17.35 17.40
C GLY A 157 -24.19 17.62 16.11
N ASN A 158 -23.04 18.29 16.17
CA ASN A 158 -22.06 18.32 15.08
C ASN A 158 -21.09 17.16 15.25
N THR A 159 -20.72 16.54 14.13
CA THR A 159 -19.79 15.40 14.08
C THR A 159 -18.64 15.71 13.12
N VAL A 160 -17.42 15.47 13.58
CA VAL A 160 -16.22 15.48 12.77
C VAL A 160 -15.54 14.13 12.92
N TYR A 161 -15.42 13.38 11.82
CA TYR A 161 -14.53 12.23 11.76
C TYR A 161 -13.12 12.71 11.44
N LEU A 162 -12.12 12.17 12.14
CA LEU A 162 -10.71 12.53 12.03
C LEU A 162 -9.96 11.28 11.59
N LEU A 163 -9.49 11.24 10.35
CA LEU A 163 -8.67 10.17 9.81
C LEU A 163 -7.21 10.64 9.69
N GLY A 164 -6.32 9.93 10.37
CA GLY A 164 -4.88 10.07 10.21
C GLY A 164 -4.44 9.42 8.89
N SER A 165 -3.96 10.19 7.91
CA SER A 165 -3.51 9.71 6.61
C SER A 165 -2.01 9.46 6.55
N ILE A 166 -1.60 8.71 5.53
CA ILE A 166 -0.22 8.66 5.05
C ILE A 166 -0.22 8.93 3.54
N HIS A 167 0.80 9.63 3.06
CA HIS A 167 0.89 10.12 1.67
C HIS A 167 1.22 9.06 0.63
N VAL A 168 1.67 7.89 1.07
CA VAL A 168 2.06 6.77 0.21
C VAL A 168 1.44 5.51 0.77
N ALA A 169 1.03 4.60 -0.11
CA ALA A 169 0.50 3.31 0.29
C ALA A 169 0.97 2.20 -0.66
N SER A 170 0.76 0.96 -0.25
CA SER A 170 0.83 -0.22 -1.11
C SER A 170 -0.57 -0.81 -1.26
N GLU A 171 -0.77 -1.66 -2.26
CA GLU A 171 -2.04 -2.37 -2.49
C GLU A 171 -2.48 -3.16 -1.23
N ALA A 172 -1.53 -3.70 -0.46
CA ALA A 172 -1.80 -4.46 0.77
C ALA A 172 -2.40 -3.62 1.92
N MET A 173 -2.40 -2.29 1.79
CA MET A 173 -3.09 -1.43 2.75
C MET A 173 -4.60 -1.35 2.50
N TYR A 174 -5.06 -1.88 1.37
CA TYR A 174 -6.45 -1.94 0.98
C TYR A 174 -6.95 -3.40 1.02
N PRO A 175 -8.23 -3.62 1.37
CA PRO A 175 -9.26 -2.61 1.61
C PRO A 175 -9.11 -1.88 2.96
N LEU A 176 -9.69 -0.68 3.04
CA LEU A 176 -9.85 0.02 4.32
C LEU A 176 -11.00 -0.63 5.10
N ARG A 177 -10.91 -0.66 6.44
CA ARG A 177 -12.02 -1.20 7.24
C ARG A 177 -13.33 -0.44 7.01
N PRO A 178 -14.50 -1.11 7.10
CA PRO A 178 -15.79 -0.51 6.80
C PRO A 178 -16.08 0.78 7.58
N GLU A 179 -15.63 0.88 8.83
CA GLU A 179 -15.89 2.05 9.68
C GLU A 179 -15.29 3.35 9.13
N ILE A 180 -14.17 3.26 8.40
CA ILE A 180 -13.59 4.42 7.71
C ILE A 180 -14.49 4.84 6.56
N MET A 181 -14.95 3.88 5.76
CA MET A 181 -15.81 4.14 4.60
C MET A 181 -17.19 4.65 5.02
N GLU A 182 -17.81 4.04 6.04
CA GLU A 182 -19.07 4.49 6.62
C GLU A 182 -18.99 5.92 7.17
N ALA A 183 -17.87 6.27 7.83
CA ALA A 183 -17.63 7.63 8.31
C ALA A 183 -17.48 8.64 7.16
N TYR A 184 -16.81 8.25 6.07
CA TYR A 184 -16.68 9.07 4.87
C TYR A 184 -18.04 9.27 4.17
N GLU A 185 -18.79 8.19 3.93
CA GLU A 185 -20.11 8.22 3.30
C GLU A 185 -21.15 9.01 4.10
N ALA A 186 -21.06 8.99 5.43
CA ALA A 186 -21.92 9.76 6.32
C ALA A 186 -21.60 11.27 6.31
N SER A 187 -20.50 11.69 5.68
CA SER A 187 -19.99 13.06 5.72
C SER A 187 -20.43 13.90 4.51
N ASP A 188 -20.87 15.13 4.77
CA ASP A 188 -21.30 16.07 3.73
C ASP A 188 -20.11 16.73 3.01
N ILE A 189 -18.99 16.87 3.72
CA ILE A 189 -17.82 17.65 3.30
C ILE A 189 -16.55 16.89 3.66
N LEU A 190 -15.66 16.74 2.68
CA LEU A 190 -14.28 16.31 2.90
C LEU A 190 -13.45 17.53 3.32
N VAL A 191 -12.66 17.37 4.36
CA VAL A 191 -11.74 18.38 4.86
C VAL A 191 -10.33 17.81 4.79
N VAL A 192 -9.40 18.50 4.14
CA VAL A 192 -8.02 18.03 3.92
C VAL A 192 -7.01 19.08 4.40
N GLU A 193 -5.75 18.71 4.57
CA GLU A 193 -4.66 19.68 4.77
C GLU A 193 -4.62 20.70 3.63
N ALA A 194 -4.50 20.20 2.40
CA ALA A 194 -4.50 20.99 1.19
C ALA A 194 -5.17 20.22 0.05
N ASP A 195 -5.88 20.92 -0.82
CA ASP A 195 -6.49 20.34 -2.00
C ASP A 195 -5.44 20.23 -3.12
N ILE A 196 -4.86 19.04 -3.27
CA ILE A 196 -3.83 18.75 -4.27
C ILE A 196 -4.41 18.37 -5.64
N ARG A 197 -5.73 18.50 -5.83
CA ARG A 197 -6.36 18.23 -7.14
C ARG A 197 -5.87 19.24 -8.17
N GLN A 198 -5.99 18.85 -9.45
CA GLN A 198 -5.37 19.52 -10.61
C GLN A 198 -5.83 20.97 -10.88
N ALA A 199 -6.68 21.56 -10.05
CA ALA A 199 -6.97 22.98 -10.12
C ALA A 199 -5.70 23.75 -9.71
N ASN A 200 -5.05 24.41 -10.69
CA ASN A 200 -3.90 25.32 -10.51
C ASN A 200 -2.48 24.72 -10.61
N VAL A 201 -2.31 23.61 -11.36
CA VAL A 201 -1.00 22.95 -11.61
C VAL A 201 0.11 23.93 -11.97
N GLU A 202 -0.13 24.89 -12.86
CA GLU A 202 0.94 25.80 -13.30
C GLU A 202 1.38 26.78 -12.20
N ALA A 203 0.44 27.30 -11.40
CA ALA A 203 0.81 28.16 -10.28
C ALA A 203 1.55 27.36 -9.19
N ASN A 204 1.10 26.13 -8.89
CA ASN A 204 1.76 25.27 -7.93
C ASN A 204 3.18 24.89 -8.40
N ARG A 205 3.34 24.58 -9.69
CA ARG A 205 4.66 24.31 -10.30
C ARG A 205 5.59 25.53 -10.20
N GLN A 206 5.07 26.72 -10.50
CA GLN A 206 5.85 27.95 -10.40
C GLN A 206 6.25 28.27 -8.95
N LEU A 207 5.32 28.08 -8.01
CA LEU A 207 5.55 28.24 -6.58
C LEU A 207 6.66 27.31 -6.06
N VAL A 208 6.62 26.03 -6.44
CA VAL A 208 7.67 25.06 -6.09
C VAL A 208 9.02 25.55 -6.59
N VAL A 209 9.14 25.92 -7.87
CA VAL A 209 10.40 26.44 -8.44
C VAL A 209 10.87 27.70 -7.72
N ASP A 210 9.95 28.59 -7.36
CA ASP A 210 10.27 29.86 -6.73
C ASP A 210 10.80 29.72 -5.30
N LEU A 211 10.33 28.72 -4.57
CA LEU A 211 10.77 28.43 -3.21
C LEU A 211 11.99 27.50 -3.20
N SER A 212 12.02 26.50 -4.06
CA SER A 212 13.05 25.45 -4.02
C SER A 212 14.39 25.86 -4.61
N ALA A 213 14.47 26.85 -5.50
CA ALA A 213 15.69 27.18 -6.22
C ALA A 213 16.50 28.34 -5.59
N TYR A 214 17.82 28.30 -5.72
CA TYR A 214 18.69 29.44 -5.45
C TYR A 214 18.50 30.53 -6.51
N LYS A 215 18.45 31.79 -6.07
CA LYS A 215 18.23 32.97 -6.92
C LYS A 215 19.38 33.98 -6.88
N ASP A 216 20.38 33.74 -6.04
CA ASP A 216 21.54 34.60 -5.82
C ASP A 216 22.79 34.18 -6.62
N GLY A 217 22.67 33.09 -7.40
CA GLY A 217 23.74 32.53 -8.22
C GLY A 217 24.66 31.56 -7.48
N THR A 218 24.39 31.27 -6.21
CA THR A 218 25.02 30.15 -5.49
C THR A 218 24.39 28.82 -5.91
N THR A 219 25.04 27.72 -5.53
CA THR A 219 24.62 26.35 -5.83
C THR A 219 24.51 25.54 -4.55
N LEU A 220 23.83 24.39 -4.59
CA LEU A 220 23.69 23.48 -3.46
C LEU A 220 25.03 23.19 -2.76
N LYS A 221 26.11 23.01 -3.52
CA LYS A 221 27.45 22.74 -3.00
C LYS A 221 28.02 23.86 -2.13
N ASP A 222 27.54 25.10 -2.29
CA ASP A 222 27.97 26.25 -1.49
C ASP A 222 27.28 26.28 -0.10
N HIS A 223 26.21 25.50 0.09
CA HIS A 223 25.34 25.55 1.29
C HIS A 223 25.30 24.27 2.11
N ILE A 224 25.95 23.20 1.66
CA ILE A 224 26.04 21.93 2.39
C ILE A 224 27.50 21.50 2.53
N ALA A 225 27.78 20.64 3.51
CA ALA A 225 29.10 20.06 3.68
C ALA A 225 29.54 19.24 2.46
N GLU A 226 30.85 19.26 2.21
CA GLU A 226 31.45 18.54 1.07
C GLU A 226 31.13 17.03 1.09
N ASP A 227 31.07 16.44 2.28
CA ASP A 227 30.76 15.02 2.45
C ASP A 227 29.28 14.71 2.17
N THR A 228 28.35 15.58 2.56
CA THR A 228 26.92 15.50 2.20
C THR A 228 26.76 15.56 0.68
N TYR A 229 27.41 16.51 0.02
CA TYR A 229 27.38 16.65 -1.43
C TYR A 229 27.95 15.41 -2.15
N LYS A 230 29.06 14.82 -1.66
CA LYS A 230 29.62 13.58 -2.24
C LYS A 230 28.63 12.41 -2.17
N LYS A 231 27.95 12.22 -1.03
CA LYS A 231 26.95 11.17 -0.88
C LYS A 231 25.76 11.39 -1.82
N LEU A 232 25.29 12.63 -1.93
CA LEU A 232 24.23 12.99 -2.89
C LEU A 232 24.62 12.63 -4.32
N VAL A 233 25.82 13.04 -4.77
CA VAL A 233 26.30 12.76 -6.12
C VAL A 233 26.39 11.26 -6.41
N GLN A 234 26.77 10.45 -5.42
CA GLN A 234 26.74 9.00 -5.55
C GLN A 234 25.31 8.49 -5.77
N LEU A 235 24.36 8.91 -4.93
CA LEU A 235 22.95 8.53 -5.04
C LEU A 235 22.35 8.93 -6.40
N LEU A 236 22.63 10.15 -6.87
CA LEU A 236 22.19 10.63 -8.18
C LEU A 236 22.72 9.74 -9.31
N LYS A 237 24.01 9.39 -9.29
CA LYS A 237 24.63 8.52 -10.31
C LYS A 237 24.02 7.11 -10.32
N GLU A 238 23.75 6.55 -9.15
CA GLU A 238 23.09 5.24 -9.01
C GLU A 238 21.67 5.24 -9.60
N ASN A 239 20.99 6.39 -9.57
CA ASN A 239 19.67 6.60 -10.15
C ASN A 239 19.70 7.16 -11.59
N GLY A 240 20.87 7.15 -12.25
CA GLY A 240 21.01 7.60 -13.65
C GLY A 240 20.87 9.11 -13.86
N MET A 241 21.02 9.91 -12.80
CA MET A 241 20.96 11.37 -12.84
C MET A 241 22.36 11.99 -12.96
N GLU A 242 22.43 13.17 -13.58
CA GLU A 242 23.68 13.93 -13.68
C GLU A 242 24.12 14.45 -12.30
N GLU A 243 25.43 14.56 -12.10
CA GLU A 243 26.03 15.05 -10.84
C GLU A 243 25.52 16.44 -10.44
N THR A 244 25.27 17.30 -11.42
CA THR A 244 24.82 18.68 -11.21
C THR A 244 23.30 18.83 -11.29
N ALA A 245 22.54 17.73 -11.35
CA ALA A 245 21.09 17.79 -11.56
C ALA A 245 20.37 18.60 -10.48
N MET A 246 20.91 18.60 -9.26
CA MET A 246 20.31 19.22 -8.08
C MET A 246 20.95 20.57 -7.70
N ASP A 247 21.96 21.05 -8.42
CA ASP A 247 22.78 22.22 -8.02
C ASP A 247 21.97 23.51 -7.85
N ALA A 248 20.88 23.64 -8.59
CA ALA A 248 20.03 24.82 -8.55
C ALA A 248 19.09 24.84 -7.33
N PHE A 249 18.95 23.75 -6.59
CA PHE A 249 17.91 23.57 -5.57
C PHE A 249 18.48 23.62 -4.14
N LYS A 250 17.66 24.12 -3.21
CA LYS A 250 17.94 24.18 -1.77
C LYS A 250 17.85 22.79 -1.13
N PRO A 251 18.54 22.54 0.01
CA PRO A 251 18.66 21.20 0.56
C PRO A 251 17.32 20.55 0.90
N TRP A 252 16.33 21.30 1.41
CA TRP A 252 14.99 20.75 1.70
C TRP A 252 14.28 20.20 0.46
N SER A 253 14.44 20.84 -0.71
CA SER A 253 13.81 20.37 -1.94
C SER A 253 14.52 19.15 -2.51
N VAL A 254 15.84 19.09 -2.29
CA VAL A 254 16.65 17.93 -2.68
C VAL A 254 16.32 16.75 -1.78
N SER A 255 16.09 16.97 -0.48
CA SER A 255 15.65 15.92 0.45
C SER A 255 14.32 15.31 0.01
N SER A 256 13.32 16.13 -0.31
CA SER A 256 12.02 15.64 -0.85
C SER A 256 12.16 14.84 -2.15
N THR A 257 13.11 15.22 -3.02
CA THR A 257 13.39 14.45 -4.25
C THR A 257 13.96 13.07 -3.92
N ILE A 258 14.83 12.99 -2.92
CA ILE A 258 15.42 11.72 -2.48
C ILE A 258 14.35 10.85 -1.80
N ASP A 259 13.50 11.41 -0.97
CA ASP A 259 12.39 10.68 -0.33
C ASP A 259 11.43 10.08 -1.37
N TYR A 260 11.17 10.81 -2.46
CA TYR A 260 10.42 10.30 -3.59
C TYR A 260 11.14 9.14 -4.31
N LEU A 261 12.45 9.23 -4.53
CA LEU A 261 13.23 8.11 -5.08
C LEU A 261 13.20 6.89 -4.15
N THR A 262 13.26 7.08 -2.83
CA THR A 262 13.13 6.02 -1.83
C THR A 262 11.76 5.35 -1.92
N THR A 263 10.69 6.13 -2.11
CA THR A 263 9.32 5.63 -2.31
C THR A 263 9.24 4.73 -3.54
N LEU A 264 9.74 5.20 -4.69
CA LEU A 264 9.76 4.42 -5.94
C LEU A 264 10.57 3.12 -5.81
N LYS A 265 11.71 3.17 -5.12
CA LYS A 265 12.56 2.00 -4.85
C LYS A 265 11.84 0.96 -3.98
N SER A 266 10.94 1.41 -3.11
CA SER A 266 10.28 0.58 -2.10
C SER A 266 8.92 0.03 -2.54
N GLY A 267 8.47 0.35 -3.76
CA GLY A 267 7.22 -0.19 -4.32
C GLY A 267 5.94 0.44 -3.76
N TYR A 268 6.04 1.59 -3.08
CA TYR A 268 4.89 2.37 -2.64
C TYR A 268 4.49 3.39 -3.70
N ASP A 269 3.22 3.77 -3.68
CA ASP A 269 2.64 4.73 -4.63
C ASP A 269 1.90 5.85 -3.88
N ALA A 270 2.20 7.08 -4.28
CA ALA A 270 1.56 8.28 -3.75
C ALA A 270 0.16 8.51 -4.33
N GLY A 271 -0.13 7.96 -5.51
CA GLY A 271 -1.45 8.04 -6.15
C GLY A 271 -2.53 7.25 -5.40
N ILE A 272 -2.13 6.27 -4.60
CA ILE A 272 -3.02 5.49 -3.72
C ILE A 272 -2.77 5.78 -2.23
N GLY A 273 -2.04 6.86 -1.90
CA GLY A 273 -1.93 7.34 -0.53
C GLY A 273 -3.32 7.64 0.06
N ILE A 274 -3.47 7.55 1.38
CA ILE A 274 -4.80 7.63 2.04
C ILE A 274 -5.45 9.00 1.79
N ASP A 275 -4.67 10.07 1.80
CA ASP A 275 -5.10 11.43 1.43
C ASP A 275 -5.52 11.53 -0.05
N ALA A 276 -4.71 10.98 -0.96
CA ALA A 276 -5.01 10.96 -2.39
C ALA A 276 -6.29 10.15 -2.69
N TYR A 277 -6.46 9.00 -2.02
CA TYR A 277 -7.62 8.13 -2.14
C TYR A 277 -8.92 8.91 -1.83
N PHE A 278 -9.01 9.58 -0.69
CA PHE A 278 -10.24 10.33 -0.33
C PHE A 278 -10.44 11.58 -1.20
N LEU A 279 -9.39 12.22 -1.69
CA LEU A 279 -9.51 13.31 -2.66
C LEU A 279 -10.06 12.82 -4.02
N GLU A 280 -9.68 11.63 -4.46
CA GLU A 280 -10.26 11.01 -5.66
C GLU A 280 -11.73 10.66 -5.43
N GLN A 281 -12.07 10.02 -4.31
CA GLN A 281 -13.46 9.72 -3.94
C GLN A 281 -14.35 10.99 -3.91
N ALA A 282 -13.83 12.10 -3.37
CA ALA A 282 -14.55 13.38 -3.38
C ALA A 282 -14.68 13.97 -4.80
N THR A 283 -13.73 13.70 -5.68
CA THR A 283 -13.78 14.11 -7.09
C THR A 283 -14.83 13.32 -7.85
N GLU A 284 -14.88 12.00 -7.67
CA GLU A 284 -15.85 11.11 -8.30
C GLU A 284 -17.28 11.39 -7.85
N SER A 285 -17.49 11.62 -6.54
CA SER A 285 -18.80 11.91 -5.96
C SER A 285 -19.26 13.37 -6.14
N GLY A 286 -18.33 14.28 -6.48
CA GLY A 286 -18.59 15.72 -6.51
C GLY A 286 -18.80 16.35 -5.13
N GLN A 287 -18.34 15.68 -4.07
CA GLN A 287 -18.40 16.17 -2.69
C GLN A 287 -17.57 17.45 -2.53
N ALA A 288 -18.06 18.37 -1.67
CA ALA A 288 -17.33 19.59 -1.38
C ALA A 288 -16.03 19.29 -0.61
N VAL A 289 -14.96 19.98 -0.96
CA VAL A 289 -13.64 19.89 -0.30
C VAL A 289 -13.29 21.22 0.36
N VAL A 290 -12.79 21.17 1.59
CA VAL A 290 -12.35 22.33 2.37
C VAL A 290 -10.93 22.11 2.87
N GLU A 291 -10.08 23.13 2.77
CA GLU A 291 -8.67 23.05 3.19
C GLU A 291 -8.45 23.59 4.61
N LEU A 292 -7.65 22.87 5.40
CA LEU A 292 -7.20 23.30 6.73
C LEU A 292 -6.00 24.23 6.65
N GLU A 293 -5.22 24.16 5.59
CA GLU A 293 -4.12 25.07 5.31
C GLU A 293 -3.96 25.25 3.79
N SER A 294 -2.77 25.61 3.31
CA SER A 294 -2.51 25.78 1.88
C SER A 294 -1.17 25.17 1.53
N ILE A 295 -1.02 24.71 0.28
CA ILE A 295 0.24 24.22 -0.27
C ILE A 295 1.35 25.26 -0.10
N GLU A 296 1.05 26.55 -0.28
CA GLU A 296 2.02 27.63 -0.08
C GLU A 296 2.53 27.71 1.35
N ALA A 297 1.65 27.61 2.34
CA ALA A 297 2.06 27.65 3.75
C ALA A 297 3.00 26.48 4.08
N GLN A 298 2.67 25.27 3.61
CA GLN A 298 3.50 24.09 3.83
C GLN A 298 4.89 24.22 3.17
N LEU A 299 4.95 24.64 1.90
CA LEU A 299 6.24 24.78 1.20
C LEU A 299 7.10 25.91 1.77
N ARG A 300 6.49 27.02 2.19
CA ARG A 300 7.22 28.14 2.81
C ARG A 300 7.86 27.73 4.13
N MET A 301 7.21 26.91 4.93
CA MET A 301 7.77 26.38 6.17
C MET A 301 9.10 25.66 5.91
N PHE A 302 9.17 24.78 4.90
CA PHE A 302 10.42 24.10 4.54
C PHE A 302 11.51 25.06 4.06
N ASP A 303 11.10 26.09 3.32
CA ASP A 303 12.02 27.11 2.82
C ASP A 303 12.63 27.99 3.92
N GLU A 304 11.89 28.19 5.01
CA GLU A 304 12.24 29.05 6.13
C GLU A 304 13.08 28.36 7.20
N PHE A 305 13.23 27.02 7.14
CA PHE A 305 14.10 26.28 8.06
C PHE A 305 15.54 26.75 8.03
N SER A 306 16.21 26.63 9.17
CA SER A 306 17.64 26.94 9.30
C SER A 306 18.47 26.15 8.27
N PRO A 307 19.55 26.74 7.71
CA PRO A 307 20.44 26.02 6.80
C PRO A 307 20.94 24.69 7.39
N GLU A 308 21.21 24.68 8.69
CA GLU A 308 21.63 23.49 9.43
C GLU A 308 20.54 22.40 9.43
N LEU A 309 19.28 22.76 9.69
CA LEU A 309 18.17 21.80 9.65
C LEU A 309 17.92 21.30 8.22
N GLN A 310 17.97 22.18 7.21
CA GLN A 310 17.79 21.76 5.82
C GLN A 310 18.88 20.76 5.39
N GLU A 311 20.14 20.98 5.79
CA GLU A 311 21.21 20.01 5.55
C GLU A 311 21.00 18.69 6.33
N GLN A 312 20.51 18.77 7.57
CA GLN A 312 20.21 17.60 8.38
C GLN A 312 19.11 16.75 7.73
N MET A 313 18.05 17.38 7.22
CA MET A 313 16.99 16.71 6.46
C MET A 313 17.55 16.01 5.23
N LEU A 314 18.36 16.71 4.42
CA LEU A 314 19.01 16.12 3.24
C LEU A 314 19.88 14.90 3.60
N THR A 315 20.64 15.00 4.69
CA THR A 315 21.48 13.90 5.17
C THR A 315 20.64 12.70 5.59
N ALA A 316 19.54 12.93 6.32
CA ALA A 316 18.63 11.87 6.74
C ALA A 316 17.94 11.20 5.55
N SER A 317 17.49 11.94 4.53
CA SER A 317 16.92 11.36 3.31
C SER A 317 17.93 10.49 2.56
N ILE A 318 19.19 10.94 2.45
CA ILE A 318 20.26 10.13 1.85
C ILE A 318 20.50 8.85 2.65
N GLU A 319 20.53 8.93 3.98
CA GLU A 319 20.75 7.77 4.85
C GLU A 319 19.58 6.79 4.79
N GLY A 320 18.33 7.30 4.80
CA GLY A 320 17.12 6.51 4.63
C GLY A 320 17.07 5.78 3.28
N TYR A 321 17.55 6.40 2.20
CA TYR A 321 17.63 5.74 0.89
C TYR A 321 18.51 4.47 0.91
N TYR A 322 19.55 4.46 1.77
CA TYR A 322 20.49 3.34 1.92
C TYR A 322 20.19 2.41 3.10
N ALA A 323 19.17 2.71 3.90
CA ALA A 323 18.79 1.87 5.03
C ALA A 323 18.38 0.46 4.57
N GLU A 324 18.79 -0.56 5.34
CA GLU A 324 18.37 -1.95 5.09
C GLU A 324 16.93 -2.18 5.54
N GLU A 325 16.53 -1.56 6.65
CA GLU A 325 15.16 -1.56 7.17
C GLU A 325 14.41 -0.35 6.60
N SER A 326 13.24 -0.61 6.01
CA SER A 326 12.41 0.44 5.41
C SER A 326 11.58 1.14 6.49
N SER A 327 11.85 2.42 6.73
CA SER A 327 11.01 3.27 7.59
C SER A 327 9.59 3.42 7.03
N LEU A 328 9.43 3.35 5.71
CA LEU A 328 8.12 3.35 5.05
C LEU A 328 7.34 2.08 5.38
N GLU A 329 7.98 0.91 5.35
CA GLU A 329 7.35 -0.36 5.71
C GLU A 329 6.85 -0.33 7.15
N GLN A 330 7.71 0.10 8.08
CA GLN A 330 7.33 0.27 9.48
C GLN A 330 6.16 1.25 9.66
N LEU A 331 6.15 2.37 8.93
CA LEU A 331 5.06 3.33 8.98
C LEU A 331 3.75 2.74 8.42
N THR A 332 3.82 2.03 7.30
CA THR A 332 2.63 1.41 6.68
C THR A 332 2.07 0.27 7.52
N GLU A 333 2.92 -0.56 8.14
CA GLU A 333 2.49 -1.59 9.10
C GLU A 333 1.85 -0.95 10.34
N THR A 334 2.46 0.12 10.86
CA THR A 334 1.90 0.91 11.98
C THR A 334 0.52 1.46 11.63
N TRP A 335 0.34 1.92 10.39
CA TRP A 335 -0.94 2.42 9.91
C TRP A 335 -1.97 1.31 9.72
N ALA A 336 -1.58 0.20 9.09
CA ALA A 336 -2.44 -0.95 8.87
C ALA A 336 -2.94 -1.56 10.17
N THR A 337 -2.09 -1.62 11.20
CA THR A 337 -2.45 -2.15 12.53
C THR A 337 -3.11 -1.13 13.45
N GLY A 338 -3.01 0.16 13.13
CA GLY A 338 -3.56 1.25 13.96
C GLY A 338 -2.83 1.43 15.30
N ASP A 339 -1.53 1.08 15.39
CA ASP A 339 -0.74 1.19 16.61
C ASP A 339 -0.38 2.66 16.92
N GLU A 340 -1.16 3.26 17.83
CA GLU A 340 -0.99 4.65 18.27
C GLU A 340 0.33 4.89 19.00
N ALA A 341 0.84 3.88 19.73
CA ALA A 341 2.09 4.03 20.49
C ALA A 341 3.29 4.03 19.54
N GLN A 342 3.29 3.14 18.55
CA GLN A 342 4.30 3.10 17.52
C GLN A 342 4.24 4.35 16.62
N LEU A 343 3.04 4.80 16.23
CA LEU A 343 2.89 6.04 15.45
C LEU A 343 3.49 7.24 16.19
N LEU A 344 3.21 7.37 17.50
CA LEU A 344 3.76 8.46 18.30
C LEU A 344 5.30 8.35 18.42
N ALA A 345 5.84 7.14 18.56
CA ALA A 345 7.28 6.92 18.59
C ALA A 345 7.94 7.34 17.27
N LEU A 346 7.42 6.89 16.14
CA LEU A 346 7.90 7.25 14.79
C LEU A 346 7.81 8.76 14.56
N THR A 347 6.70 9.38 14.98
CA THR A 347 6.50 10.83 14.84
C THR A 347 7.55 11.61 15.61
N ASN A 348 7.86 11.20 16.85
CA ASN A 348 8.87 11.87 17.67
C ASN A 348 10.30 11.66 17.14
N GLU A 349 10.58 10.49 16.57
CA GLU A 349 11.88 10.20 15.94
C GLU A 349 12.07 11.03 14.66
N ALA A 350 11.05 11.08 13.81
CA ALA A 350 11.05 11.84 12.56
C ALA A 350 11.12 13.35 12.76
N ALA A 351 10.79 13.86 13.95
CA ALA A 351 10.79 15.28 14.23
C ALA A 351 12.20 15.91 14.32
N MET A 352 13.29 15.11 14.30
CA MET A 352 14.69 15.54 14.09
C MET A 352 15.20 16.75 14.93
N GLY A 353 14.51 17.15 16.01
CA GLY A 353 14.84 18.29 16.85
C GLY A 353 13.65 19.21 17.15
N GLU A 354 13.87 20.26 17.94
CA GLU A 354 12.81 21.19 18.35
C GLU A 354 12.27 22.03 17.20
N GLU A 355 13.12 22.49 16.28
CA GLU A 355 12.72 23.37 15.16
C GLU A 355 11.73 22.67 14.21
N LEU A 356 12.06 21.45 13.77
CA LEU A 356 11.18 20.69 12.87
C LEU A 356 9.91 20.21 13.60
N TYR A 357 10.03 19.71 14.84
CA TYR A 357 8.85 19.34 15.65
C TYR A 357 7.87 20.50 15.79
N LYS A 358 8.39 21.67 16.17
CA LYS A 358 7.59 22.88 16.39
C LYS A 358 6.88 23.31 15.10
N ALA A 359 7.61 23.39 13.99
CA ALA A 359 7.03 23.85 12.74
C ALA A 359 6.03 22.85 12.15
N MET A 360 6.38 21.56 12.15
CA MET A 360 5.55 20.50 11.55
C MET A 360 4.30 20.20 12.35
N LEU A 361 4.38 20.20 13.69
CA LEU A 361 3.31 19.71 14.54
C LEU A 361 2.72 20.82 15.40
N GLU A 362 3.50 21.50 16.23
CA GLU A 362 2.95 22.48 17.17
C GLU A 362 2.28 23.67 16.44
N ASP A 363 3.03 24.35 15.57
CA ASP A 363 2.60 25.58 14.93
C ASP A 363 1.58 25.32 13.81
N ARG A 364 1.67 24.17 13.13
CA ARG A 364 0.68 23.74 12.11
C ARG A 364 -0.60 23.18 12.71
N ASN A 365 -0.55 22.42 13.82
CA ASN A 365 -1.77 21.87 14.43
C ASN A 365 -2.66 22.96 15.00
N LYS A 366 -2.09 24.04 15.52
CA LYS A 366 -2.88 25.11 16.14
C LYS A 366 -3.99 25.67 15.22
N PRO A 367 -3.71 26.19 14.01
CA PRO A 367 -4.76 26.65 13.11
C PRO A 367 -5.68 25.53 12.61
N MET A 368 -5.18 24.29 12.47
CA MET A 368 -6.02 23.14 12.13
C MET A 368 -7.07 22.86 13.22
N VAL A 369 -6.63 22.80 14.49
CA VAL A 369 -7.49 22.62 15.67
C VAL A 369 -8.49 23.77 15.77
N GLU A 370 -8.08 25.02 15.55
CA GLU A 370 -8.99 26.17 15.57
C GLU A 370 -10.11 26.03 14.51
N LYS A 371 -9.76 25.60 13.28
CA LYS A 371 -10.75 25.34 12.22
C LYS A 371 -11.67 24.17 12.57
N ILE A 372 -11.13 23.05 13.05
CA ILE A 372 -11.91 21.85 13.42
C ILE A 372 -12.85 22.15 14.59
N ALA A 373 -12.36 22.85 15.62
CA ALA A 373 -13.18 23.34 16.72
C ALA A 373 -14.29 24.30 16.23
N GLY A 374 -14.01 25.11 15.22
CA GLY A 374 -15.00 25.94 14.52
C GLY A 374 -16.11 25.10 13.89
N PHE A 375 -15.79 23.97 13.26
CA PHE A 375 -16.79 23.04 12.72
C PHE A 375 -17.66 22.43 13.81
N LEU A 376 -17.06 21.99 14.92
CA LEU A 376 -17.77 21.40 16.05
C LEU A 376 -18.68 22.41 16.77
N ASN A 377 -18.30 23.69 16.80
CA ASN A 377 -19.08 24.78 17.42
C ASN A 377 -20.09 25.45 16.47
N GLY A 378 -20.08 25.10 15.19
CA GLY A 378 -20.92 25.74 14.18
C GLY A 378 -22.42 25.55 14.41
N GLU A 379 -23.22 26.52 13.95
CA GLU A 379 -24.68 26.40 13.95
C GLU A 379 -25.19 25.41 12.89
N GLU A 380 -24.43 25.24 11.80
CA GLU A 380 -24.71 24.30 10.72
C GLU A 380 -24.42 22.86 11.14
N LYS A 381 -25.45 22.01 11.10
CA LYS A 381 -25.38 20.58 11.41
C LYS A 381 -24.89 19.78 10.20
N ASN A 382 -23.59 19.90 9.92
CA ASN A 382 -22.93 19.11 8.87
C ASN A 382 -22.01 18.07 9.52
N VAL A 383 -21.94 16.90 8.91
CA VAL A 383 -20.94 15.88 9.23
C VAL A 383 -19.73 16.12 8.33
N ARG A 384 -18.53 16.13 8.91
CA ARG A 384 -17.29 16.38 8.16
C ARG A 384 -16.33 15.22 8.31
N PHE A 385 -15.68 14.84 7.22
CA PHE A 385 -14.60 13.87 7.21
C PHE A 385 -13.28 14.60 7.05
N VAL A 386 -12.48 14.67 8.11
CA VAL A 386 -11.17 15.32 8.11
C VAL A 386 -10.10 14.28 7.84
N VAL A 387 -9.27 14.52 6.83
CA VAL A 387 -8.10 13.71 6.47
C VAL A 387 -6.86 14.58 6.60
N VAL A 388 -6.02 14.25 7.59
CA VAL A 388 -4.77 14.95 7.90
C VAL A 388 -3.72 13.92 8.26
N GLY A 389 -2.44 14.19 7.99
CA GLY A 389 -1.34 13.27 8.21
C GLY A 389 -1.36 12.70 9.63
N ALA A 390 -1.14 11.40 9.76
CA ALA A 390 -1.30 10.67 11.02
C ALA A 390 -0.44 11.25 12.16
N ALA A 391 0.73 11.81 11.83
CA ALA A 391 1.61 12.52 12.76
C ALA A 391 0.93 13.70 13.47
N HIS A 392 -0.07 14.33 12.85
CA HIS A 392 -0.82 15.45 13.42
C HIS A 392 -1.81 15.03 14.52
N MET A 393 -2.15 13.73 14.63
CA MET A 393 -3.27 13.30 15.47
C MET A 393 -2.90 13.15 16.95
N LEU A 394 -1.69 12.65 17.23
CA LEU A 394 -1.26 12.20 18.56
C LEU A 394 -0.19 13.11 19.19
N GLY A 395 0.13 12.85 20.46
CA GLY A 395 1.14 13.59 21.21
C GLY A 395 0.60 14.86 21.87
N GLU A 396 1.42 15.52 22.69
CA GLU A 396 1.01 16.70 23.48
C GLU A 396 0.38 17.80 22.62
N HIS A 397 0.92 18.00 21.41
CA HIS A 397 0.45 18.99 20.46
C HIS A 397 -0.45 18.41 19.36
N GLY A 398 -0.87 17.15 19.46
CA GLY A 398 -1.74 16.49 18.48
C GLY A 398 -3.17 17.07 18.45
N ILE A 399 -3.85 16.91 17.32
CA ILE A 399 -5.23 17.38 17.12
C ILE A 399 -6.19 16.73 18.12
N VAL A 400 -6.08 15.42 18.34
CA VAL A 400 -6.99 14.69 19.25
C VAL A 400 -6.87 15.21 20.69
N PRO A 401 -5.67 15.24 21.32
CA PRO A 401 -5.53 15.78 22.67
C PRO A 401 -5.91 17.26 22.79
N GLN A 402 -5.64 18.08 21.78
CA GLN A 402 -6.03 19.50 21.80
C GLN A 402 -7.55 19.69 21.75
N LEU A 403 -8.27 18.87 20.98
CA LEU A 403 -9.75 18.91 20.96
C LEU A 403 -10.35 18.43 22.28
N GLU A 404 -9.79 17.37 22.88
CA GLU A 404 -10.19 16.92 24.22
C GLU A 404 -9.97 18.01 25.28
N GLN A 405 -8.81 18.68 25.24
CA GLN A 405 -8.50 19.80 26.14
C GLN A 405 -9.45 20.99 25.93
N ALA A 406 -9.93 21.21 24.70
CA ALA A 406 -10.95 22.20 24.38
C ALA A 406 -12.37 21.81 24.85
N GLY A 407 -12.54 20.60 25.40
CA GLY A 407 -13.79 20.13 26.00
C GLY A 407 -14.71 19.37 25.03
N PHE A 408 -14.22 18.99 23.85
CA PHE A 408 -14.97 18.14 22.93
C PHE A 408 -14.91 16.67 23.34
N THR A 409 -15.96 15.91 22.99
CA THR A 409 -15.92 14.45 23.15
C THR A 409 -15.24 13.85 21.93
N VAL A 410 -14.09 13.21 22.11
CA VAL A 410 -13.36 12.52 21.03
C VAL A 410 -13.26 11.04 21.38
N THR A 411 -13.63 10.16 20.46
CA THR A 411 -13.61 8.71 20.65
C THR A 411 -12.91 8.03 19.49
N ARG A 412 -11.93 7.16 19.78
CA ARG A 412 -11.37 6.24 18.79
C ARG A 412 -12.50 5.36 18.23
N GLN A 413 -12.54 5.18 16.92
CA GLN A 413 -13.51 4.31 16.23
C GLN A 413 -12.90 2.96 15.91
#